data_AF-A0AAF0FCB0-F1
#
_entry.id   AF-A0AAF0FCB0-F1
#
_cell.length_a   1.000
_cell.length_b   1.000
_cell.length_c   1.000
_cell.angle_alpha   90.00
_cell.angle_beta   90.00
_cell.angle_gamma   90.00
#
_symmetry.space_group_name_H-M   'P 1'
#
loop_
_entity.id
_entity.type
_entity.pdbx_description
1 polymer ?
#
loop_
_entity_poly.entity_id
_entity_poly.type
_entity_poly.pdbx_seq_one_letter_code
_entity_poly.pdbx_strand_id
1 'polypeptide(L)'
;MGDDAGGDPVGNTSVFPPPPKTYEVFTEENVLWLQVLQAELDRSGQRESFRSMAPEDRRALQTQLLQDASHRDSDGADDALRKDENVVLPDIDLLELMPPDVSWIEQDGGYQLFGQRWPIPEATPTLEQLGIPRMFPPDPFDYVEALRTLLRTMLFTYYQLTNDLLQPIQPYEASGGGSNPKAASGTESQELSSNHATGEKQHEDPEAGPITDSVTEVSTTRLKDHLQHLETTVINFQYLMNQLRPVQASASLETLLEEQVKRREEQTKVLRDKCASIRDAIEKLSF
;
A
#
# COMPACT_ATOMS: atom_id res chain seq x y z
N MET A 1 -38.07 15.07 -30.61
CA MET A 1 -39.34 14.41 -30.25
C MET A 1 -39.22 12.96 -30.68
N GLY A 2 -39.35 12.02 -29.74
CA GLY A 2 -38.90 10.62 -29.83
C GLY A 2 -37.97 10.34 -28.65
N ASP A 3 -38.45 10.16 -27.43
CA ASP A 3 -39.15 8.96 -26.90
C ASP A 3 -38.39 7.67 -27.22
N ASP A 4 -37.61 7.18 -26.26
CA ASP A 4 -37.96 5.93 -25.58
C ASP A 4 -37.23 5.85 -24.22
N ALA A 5 -37.94 6.29 -23.18
CA ALA A 5 -37.58 6.04 -21.79
C ALA A 5 -38.01 4.61 -21.45
N GLY A 6 -37.16 3.64 -21.78
CA GLY A 6 -37.26 2.27 -21.30
C GLY A 6 -36.94 2.21 -19.81
N GLY A 7 -37.97 2.40 -18.97
CA GLY A 7 -37.89 2.19 -17.54
C GLY A 7 -37.80 0.70 -17.22
N ASP A 8 -36.63 0.25 -16.80
CA ASP A 8 -36.49 -1.06 -16.18
C ASP A 8 -36.88 -1.00 -14.69
N PRO A 9 -37.64 -2.00 -14.20
CA PRO A 9 -38.31 -1.93 -12.92
C PRO A 9 -37.34 -2.01 -11.73
N VAL A 10 -37.58 -1.12 -10.78
CA VAL A 10 -37.05 -1.17 -9.41
C VAL A 10 -37.38 -2.54 -8.80
N GLY A 11 -36.39 -3.42 -8.69
CA GLY A 11 -36.62 -4.78 -8.19
C GLY A 11 -35.38 -5.68 -8.09
N ASN A 12 -34.29 -5.18 -7.51
CA ASN A 12 -33.31 -5.91 -6.69
C ASN A 12 -32.12 -5.00 -6.42
N THR A 13 -32.08 -4.42 -5.23
CA THR A 13 -31.09 -3.43 -4.81
C THR A 13 -29.73 -4.08 -4.56
N SER A 14 -29.04 -4.49 -5.63
CA SER A 14 -27.63 -4.82 -5.54
C SER A 14 -26.86 -3.55 -5.24
N VAL A 15 -26.14 -3.53 -4.11
CA VAL A 15 -25.23 -2.45 -3.71
C VAL A 15 -23.98 -2.41 -4.62
N PHE A 16 -23.78 -3.45 -5.42
CA PHE A 16 -22.66 -3.58 -6.33
C PHE A 16 -23.06 -3.19 -7.76
N PRO A 17 -22.20 -2.44 -8.47
CA PRO A 17 -22.41 -2.15 -9.88
C PRO A 17 -22.47 -3.47 -10.67
N PRO A 18 -23.28 -3.56 -11.74
CA PRO A 18 -23.24 -4.69 -12.64
C PRO A 18 -21.85 -4.81 -13.30
N PRO A 19 -21.44 -6.02 -13.70
CA PRO A 19 -20.18 -6.20 -14.42
C PRO A 19 -20.17 -5.41 -15.74
N PRO A 20 -18.98 -5.04 -16.25
CA PRO A 20 -18.88 -4.33 -17.53
C PRO A 20 -19.45 -5.16 -18.70
N LYS A 21 -20.25 -4.55 -19.58
CA LYS A 21 -20.92 -5.25 -20.70
C LYS A 21 -20.01 -6.08 -21.62
N THR A 22 -18.69 -5.83 -21.59
CA THR A 22 -17.71 -6.61 -22.34
C THR A 22 -17.76 -8.11 -22.03
N TYR A 23 -18.23 -8.53 -20.84
CA TYR A 23 -18.36 -9.95 -20.51
C TYR A 23 -19.26 -10.73 -21.49
N GLU A 24 -20.24 -10.06 -22.12
CA GLU A 24 -21.17 -10.70 -23.08
C GLU A 24 -20.47 -11.13 -24.37
N VAL A 25 -19.33 -10.53 -24.69
CA VAL A 25 -18.53 -10.84 -25.88
C VAL A 25 -17.67 -12.10 -25.67
N PHE A 26 -17.42 -12.52 -24.43
CA PHE A 26 -16.59 -13.69 -24.11
C PHE A 26 -17.34 -15.01 -24.29
N THR A 27 -17.58 -15.40 -25.56
CA THR A 27 -18.14 -16.70 -25.94
C THR A 27 -17.04 -17.69 -26.35
N GLU A 28 -17.28 -19.00 -26.25
CA GLU A 28 -16.31 -20.02 -26.68
C GLU A 28 -15.93 -19.85 -28.16
N GLU A 29 -16.91 -19.54 -29.01
CA GLU A 29 -16.72 -19.28 -30.44
C GLU A 29 -15.81 -18.07 -30.68
N ASN A 30 -16.07 -16.95 -30.00
CA ASN A 30 -15.26 -15.74 -30.16
C ASN A 30 -13.82 -15.93 -29.69
N VAL A 31 -13.61 -16.77 -28.66
CA VAL A 31 -12.26 -17.13 -28.18
C VAL A 31 -11.53 -17.99 -29.22
N LEU A 32 -12.19 -18.92 -29.89
CA LEU A 32 -11.58 -19.70 -30.98
C LEU A 32 -11.22 -18.79 -32.16
N TRP A 33 -12.11 -17.87 -32.53
CA TRP A 33 -11.82 -16.88 -33.57
C TRP A 33 -10.66 -15.95 -33.22
N LEU A 34 -10.56 -15.55 -31.94
CA LEU A 34 -9.42 -14.79 -31.45
C LEU A 34 -8.10 -15.55 -31.65
N GLN A 35 -8.07 -16.86 -31.38
CA GLN A 35 -6.86 -17.68 -31.57
C GLN A 35 -6.43 -17.73 -33.04
N VAL A 36 -7.38 -17.92 -33.95
CA VAL A 36 -7.13 -17.88 -35.40
C VAL A 36 -6.59 -16.50 -35.82
N LEU A 37 -7.24 -15.42 -35.39
CA LEU A 37 -6.80 -14.05 -35.68
C LEU A 37 -5.38 -13.80 -35.13
N GLN A 38 -5.09 -14.24 -33.91
CA GLN A 38 -3.78 -14.08 -33.29
C GLN A 38 -2.68 -14.82 -34.07
N ALA A 39 -2.99 -16.00 -34.62
CA ALA A 39 -2.06 -16.77 -35.46
C ALA A 39 -1.80 -16.10 -36.81
N GLU A 40 -2.83 -15.51 -37.45
CA GLU A 40 -2.65 -14.75 -38.70
C GLU A 40 -1.90 -13.43 -38.49
N LEU A 41 -2.16 -12.73 -37.38
CA LEU A 41 -1.43 -11.51 -37.02
C LEU A 41 0.05 -11.80 -36.71
N ASP A 42 0.36 -12.98 -36.16
CA ASP A 42 1.75 -13.45 -35.99
C ASP A 42 2.42 -13.72 -37.34
N ARG A 43 1.74 -14.44 -38.24
CA ARG A 43 2.28 -14.78 -39.57
C ARG A 43 2.55 -13.53 -40.40
N SER A 44 1.69 -12.52 -40.31
CA SER A 44 1.81 -11.25 -41.02
C SER A 44 2.74 -10.24 -40.33
N GLY A 45 3.07 -10.44 -39.05
CA GLY A 45 3.88 -9.51 -38.26
C GLY A 45 3.19 -8.17 -37.95
N GLN A 46 1.86 -8.08 -38.10
CA GLN A 46 1.10 -6.82 -37.99
C GLN A 46 0.45 -6.59 -36.61
N ARG A 47 0.83 -7.37 -35.58
CA ARG A 47 0.21 -7.34 -34.25
C ARG A 47 0.13 -5.96 -33.61
N GLU A 48 1.23 -5.23 -33.58
CA GLU A 48 1.29 -3.90 -32.95
C GLU A 48 0.51 -2.86 -33.75
N SER A 49 0.62 -2.93 -35.08
CA SER A 49 -0.12 -2.06 -35.99
C SER A 49 -1.63 -2.26 -35.79
N PHE A 50 -2.09 -3.52 -35.74
CA PHE A 50 -3.48 -3.88 -35.48
C PHE A 50 -4.03 -3.24 -34.19
N ARG A 51 -3.28 -3.24 -33.09
CA ARG A 51 -3.74 -2.62 -31.82
C ARG A 51 -3.92 -1.11 -31.90
N SER A 52 -3.04 -0.44 -32.65
CA SER A 52 -3.03 1.02 -32.78
C SER A 52 -4.03 1.59 -33.80
N MET A 53 -4.60 0.74 -34.66
CA MET A 53 -5.55 1.15 -35.70
C MET A 53 -6.91 1.59 -35.13
N ALA A 54 -7.63 2.41 -35.91
CA ALA A 54 -9.00 2.82 -35.57
C ALA A 54 -9.95 1.60 -35.58
N PRO A 55 -11.02 1.60 -34.75
CA PRO A 55 -11.92 0.44 -34.62
C PRO A 55 -12.52 -0.04 -35.95
N GLU A 56 -12.89 0.87 -36.84
CA GLU A 56 -13.47 0.52 -38.16
C GLU A 56 -12.45 -0.19 -39.06
N ASP A 57 -11.23 0.35 -39.15
CA ASP A 57 -10.14 -0.22 -39.95
C ASP A 57 -9.72 -1.60 -39.40
N ARG A 58 -9.69 -1.74 -38.07
CA ARG A 58 -9.40 -3.02 -37.41
C ARG A 58 -10.42 -4.09 -37.75
N ARG A 59 -11.71 -3.75 -37.72
CA ARG A 59 -12.79 -4.69 -38.06
C ARG A 59 -12.72 -5.11 -39.53
N ALA A 60 -12.41 -4.19 -40.43
CA ALA A 60 -12.21 -4.51 -41.85
C ALA A 60 -11.04 -5.49 -42.04
N LEU A 61 -9.90 -5.21 -41.40
CA LEU A 61 -8.72 -6.06 -41.46
C LEU A 61 -8.95 -7.44 -40.81
N GLN A 62 -9.61 -7.48 -39.65
CA GLN A 62 -10.03 -8.72 -38.99
C GLN A 62 -10.90 -9.56 -39.92
N THR A 63 -11.94 -8.96 -40.50
CA THR A 63 -12.86 -9.66 -41.41
C THR A 63 -12.09 -10.24 -42.60
N GLN A 64 -11.18 -9.46 -43.18
CA GLN A 64 -10.35 -9.90 -44.30
C GLN A 64 -9.43 -11.06 -43.91
N LEU A 65 -8.77 -11.00 -42.75
CA LEU A 65 -7.86 -12.05 -42.28
C LEU A 65 -8.60 -13.34 -41.94
N LEU A 66 -9.77 -13.25 -41.29
CA LEU A 66 -10.59 -14.41 -40.97
C LEU A 66 -11.16 -15.06 -42.25
N GLN A 67 -11.55 -14.26 -43.24
CA GLN A 67 -11.94 -14.77 -44.56
C GLN A 67 -10.77 -15.49 -45.26
N ASP A 68 -9.58 -14.89 -45.31
CA ASP A 68 -8.38 -15.53 -45.88
C ASP A 68 -8.05 -16.85 -45.15
N ALA A 69 -8.10 -16.87 -43.82
CA ALA A 69 -7.86 -18.07 -43.01
C ALA A 69 -8.88 -19.18 -43.32
N SER A 70 -10.18 -18.85 -43.39
CA SER A 70 -11.23 -19.80 -43.75
C SER A 70 -11.05 -20.41 -45.15
N HIS A 71 -10.46 -19.67 -46.09
CA HIS A 71 -10.19 -20.15 -47.44
C HIS A 71 -8.87 -20.93 -47.56
N ARG A 72 -7.88 -20.67 -46.68
CA ARG A 72 -6.56 -21.31 -46.73
C ARG A 72 -6.51 -22.71 -46.16
N ASP A 73 -7.34 -23.04 -45.17
CA ASP A 73 -7.21 -24.28 -44.38
C ASP A 73 -7.70 -25.56 -45.07
N SER A 74 -7.53 -25.73 -46.38
CA SER A 74 -7.69 -27.04 -47.02
C SER A 74 -6.62 -28.07 -46.61
N ASP A 75 -5.57 -27.67 -45.86
CA ASP A 75 -4.46 -28.55 -45.48
C ASP A 75 -3.93 -28.22 -44.06
N GLY A 76 -4.68 -28.63 -43.02
CA GLY A 76 -4.11 -28.94 -41.70
C GLY A 76 -4.03 -27.83 -40.62
N ALA A 77 -5.17 -27.48 -39.99
CA ALA A 77 -5.24 -27.05 -38.59
C ALA A 77 -6.68 -27.19 -38.04
N ASP A 78 -6.81 -27.85 -36.89
CA ASP A 78 -7.92 -27.95 -35.92
C ASP A 78 -9.40 -28.02 -36.39
N ASP A 79 -9.94 -29.24 -36.30
CA ASP A 79 -11.31 -29.76 -36.57
C ASP A 79 -12.47 -29.14 -35.75
N ALA A 80 -12.22 -28.16 -34.87
CA ALA A 80 -13.22 -27.70 -33.90
C ALA A 80 -14.21 -26.66 -34.46
N LEU A 81 -13.76 -25.77 -35.37
CA LEU A 81 -14.60 -24.73 -35.99
C LEU A 81 -15.35 -25.24 -37.24
N ARG A 82 -15.13 -26.48 -37.67
CA ARG A 82 -15.67 -27.04 -38.93
C ARG A 82 -16.97 -27.83 -38.77
N LYS A 83 -17.36 -28.18 -37.55
CA LYS A 83 -18.51 -29.09 -37.33
C LYS A 83 -19.87 -28.44 -37.57
N ASP A 84 -19.94 -27.11 -37.60
CA ASP A 84 -21.15 -26.40 -37.98
C ASP A 84 -20.98 -25.74 -39.35
N GLU A 85 -21.79 -26.15 -40.33
CA GLU A 85 -21.86 -25.53 -41.67
C GLU A 85 -22.36 -24.06 -41.65
N ASN A 86 -22.57 -23.50 -40.46
CA ASN A 86 -23.19 -22.20 -40.21
C ASN A 86 -22.29 -21.27 -39.38
N VAL A 87 -20.96 -21.40 -39.48
CA VAL A 87 -20.05 -20.51 -38.74
C VAL A 87 -20.10 -19.10 -39.33
N VAL A 88 -20.81 -18.21 -38.65
CA VAL A 88 -20.91 -16.78 -38.97
C VAL A 88 -19.66 -16.08 -38.45
N LEU A 89 -19.04 -15.23 -39.27
CA LEU A 89 -17.91 -14.41 -38.83
C LEU A 89 -18.35 -13.45 -37.71
N PRO A 90 -17.56 -13.29 -36.63
CA PRO A 90 -17.89 -12.33 -35.57
C PRO A 90 -17.93 -10.89 -36.09
N ASP A 91 -19.03 -10.18 -35.84
CA ASP A 91 -19.20 -8.74 -36.15
C ASP A 91 -18.59 -7.81 -35.06
N ILE A 92 -18.05 -8.43 -34.00
CA ILE A 92 -17.50 -7.74 -32.84
C ILE A 92 -15.99 -7.59 -33.01
N ASP A 93 -15.43 -6.50 -32.48
CA ASP A 93 -13.98 -6.28 -32.46
C ASP A 93 -13.34 -7.26 -31.46
N LEU A 94 -12.61 -8.27 -31.97
CA LEU A 94 -11.99 -9.29 -31.15
C LEU A 94 -10.87 -8.73 -30.26
N LEU A 95 -10.43 -7.49 -30.48
CA LEU A 95 -9.48 -6.82 -29.58
C LEU A 95 -10.07 -6.60 -28.18
N GLU A 96 -11.40 -6.47 -28.03
CA GLU A 96 -12.05 -6.32 -26.71
C GLU A 96 -11.85 -7.55 -25.80
N LEU A 97 -11.54 -8.70 -26.40
CA LEU A 97 -11.23 -9.94 -25.68
C LEU A 97 -9.76 -10.02 -25.24
N MET A 98 -8.92 -9.11 -25.71
CA MET A 98 -7.51 -9.05 -25.33
C MET A 98 -7.32 -8.20 -24.07
N PRO A 99 -6.30 -8.53 -23.26
CA PRO A 99 -5.91 -7.65 -22.15
C PRO A 99 -5.62 -6.23 -22.67
N PRO A 100 -6.07 -5.19 -21.95
CA PRO A 100 -5.76 -3.81 -22.31
C PRO A 100 -4.25 -3.57 -22.22
N ASP A 101 -3.77 -2.58 -22.98
CA ASP A 101 -2.39 -2.15 -22.85
C ASP A 101 -2.17 -1.50 -21.48
N VAL A 102 -1.14 -1.93 -20.76
CA VAL A 102 -0.75 -1.44 -19.43
C VAL A 102 0.36 -0.39 -19.50
N SER A 103 0.95 -0.19 -20.68
CA SER A 103 2.08 0.72 -20.88
C SER A 103 1.78 2.17 -20.46
N TRP A 104 0.55 2.63 -20.64
CA TRP A 104 0.12 3.97 -20.24
C TRP A 104 0.12 4.15 -18.71
N ILE A 105 -0.07 3.07 -17.94
CA ILE A 105 -0.08 3.11 -16.47
C ILE A 105 1.35 3.33 -15.95
N GLU A 106 2.33 2.70 -16.60
CA GLU A 106 3.75 2.93 -16.32
C GLU A 106 4.17 4.36 -16.68
N GLN A 107 3.65 4.90 -17.79
CA GLN A 107 3.89 6.29 -18.21
C GLN A 107 3.27 7.32 -17.26
N ASP A 108 2.07 7.06 -16.74
CA ASP A 108 1.41 7.92 -15.74
C ASP A 108 2.04 7.79 -14.34
N GLY A 109 2.95 6.83 -14.15
CA GLY A 109 3.72 6.64 -12.92
C GLY A 109 2.88 6.14 -11.74
N GLY A 110 1.68 5.61 -12.00
CA GLY A 110 0.79 5.08 -10.96
C GLY A 110 -0.65 4.91 -11.41
N TYR A 111 -1.45 4.23 -10.59
CA TYR A 111 -2.88 3.99 -10.83
C TYR A 111 -3.73 4.36 -9.62
N GLN A 112 -5.00 4.69 -9.86
CA GLN A 112 -5.95 5.02 -8.80
C GLN A 112 -6.74 3.77 -8.40
N LEU A 113 -6.71 3.42 -7.11
CA LEU A 113 -7.49 2.33 -6.53
C LEU A 113 -8.22 2.84 -5.28
N PHE A 114 -9.56 2.77 -5.28
CA PHE A 114 -10.43 3.18 -4.16
C PHE A 114 -10.15 4.58 -3.59
N GLY A 115 -9.85 5.55 -4.45
CA GLY A 115 -9.58 6.92 -4.00
C GLY A 115 -8.13 7.17 -3.56
N GLN A 116 -7.26 6.16 -3.62
CA GLN A 116 -5.82 6.29 -3.36
C GLN A 116 -5.01 6.10 -4.66
N ARG A 117 -3.98 6.94 -4.84
CA ARG A 117 -3.03 6.80 -5.97
C ARG A 117 -1.87 5.91 -5.54
N TRP A 118 -1.67 4.83 -6.26
CA TRP A 118 -0.59 3.87 -6.07
C TRP A 118 0.51 4.15 -7.08
N PRO A 119 1.74 4.52 -6.65
CA PRO A 119 2.83 4.81 -7.55
C PRO A 119 3.42 3.55 -8.18
N ILE A 120 3.90 3.67 -9.42
CA ILE A 120 4.71 2.66 -10.11
C ILE A 120 6.07 3.31 -10.45
N PRO A 121 7.21 2.77 -9.98
CA PRO A 121 7.36 1.61 -9.08
C PRO A 121 6.86 1.90 -7.66
N GLU A 122 6.49 0.85 -6.93
CA GLU A 122 6.07 0.98 -5.53
C GLU A 122 7.26 1.43 -4.68
N ALA A 123 7.26 2.71 -4.31
CA ALA A 123 8.28 3.32 -3.46
C ALA A 123 7.66 3.76 -2.13
N THR A 124 8.24 3.30 -1.03
CA THR A 124 7.89 3.85 0.29
C THR A 124 8.43 5.29 0.38
N PRO A 125 7.62 6.28 0.79
CA PRO A 125 8.09 7.65 0.94
C PRO A 125 9.24 7.72 1.95
N THR A 126 10.22 8.58 1.68
CA THR A 126 11.34 8.77 2.61
C THR A 126 10.88 9.55 3.84
N LEU A 127 11.59 9.38 4.97
CA LEU A 127 11.27 10.14 6.19
C LEU A 127 11.33 11.66 5.97
N GLU A 128 12.27 12.12 5.14
CA GLU A 128 12.41 13.54 4.77
C GLU A 128 11.23 14.05 3.95
N GLN A 129 10.71 13.24 3.01
CA GLN A 129 9.51 13.57 2.23
C GLN A 129 8.25 13.68 3.10
N LEU A 130 8.18 12.90 4.18
CA LEU A 130 7.10 12.97 5.16
C LEU A 130 7.29 14.11 6.18
N GLY A 131 8.41 14.84 6.13
CA GLY A 131 8.74 15.87 7.12
C GLY A 131 9.03 15.31 8.52
N ILE A 132 9.36 14.02 8.63
CA ILE A 132 9.58 13.33 9.90
C ILE A 132 11.08 13.35 10.22
N PRO A 133 11.49 13.85 11.41
CA PRO A 133 12.88 13.84 11.82
C PRO A 133 13.45 12.42 11.88
N ARG A 134 14.61 12.23 11.26
CA ARG A 134 15.35 10.96 11.31
C ARG A 134 16.02 10.81 12.68
N MET A 135 15.76 9.69 13.36
CA MET A 135 16.26 9.40 14.72
C MET A 135 17.45 8.43 14.77
N PHE A 136 18.05 8.10 13.62
CA PHE A 136 19.18 7.18 13.48
C PHE A 136 20.31 7.80 12.63
N PRO A 137 21.56 7.34 12.79
CA PRO A 137 22.70 7.89 12.05
C PRO A 137 22.55 7.70 10.52
N PRO A 138 23.19 8.55 9.71
CA PRO A 138 23.26 8.33 8.26
C PRO A 138 24.02 7.03 7.92
N ASP A 139 23.71 6.44 6.77
CA ASP A 139 24.40 5.26 6.25
C ASP A 139 25.92 5.50 6.09
N PRO A 140 26.78 4.48 6.31
CA PRO A 140 26.49 3.12 6.76
C PRO A 140 26.41 2.98 8.30
N PHE A 141 25.45 2.19 8.78
CA PHE A 141 25.32 1.85 10.21
C PHE A 141 24.82 0.40 10.41
N ASP A 142 24.89 -0.08 11.66
CA ASP A 142 24.32 -1.37 12.04
C ASP A 142 22.81 -1.24 12.32
N TYR A 143 21.99 -1.80 11.43
CA TYR A 143 20.53 -1.82 11.56
C TYR A 143 20.04 -2.42 12.87
N VAL A 144 20.72 -3.45 13.39
CA VAL A 144 20.30 -4.14 14.61
C VAL A 144 20.49 -3.23 15.81
N GLU A 145 21.62 -2.53 15.91
CA GLU A 145 21.86 -1.61 17.01
C GLU A 145 21.00 -0.35 16.90
N ALA A 146 20.73 0.14 15.69
CA ALA A 146 19.79 1.24 15.47
C ALA A 146 18.36 0.87 15.91
N LEU A 147 17.85 -0.31 15.51
CA LEU A 147 16.54 -0.80 15.96
C LEU A 147 16.47 -0.96 17.48
N ARG A 148 17.52 -1.53 18.10
CA ARG A 148 17.59 -1.68 19.56
C ARG A 148 17.59 -0.34 20.27
N THR A 149 18.29 0.65 19.72
CA THR A 149 18.32 2.01 20.27
C THR A 149 16.95 2.66 20.16
N LEU A 150 16.28 2.57 19.01
CA LEU A 150 14.92 3.08 18.83
C LEU A 150 13.89 2.38 19.72
N LEU A 151 14.04 1.07 19.95
CA LEU A 151 13.18 0.33 20.86
C LEU A 151 13.37 0.81 22.31
N ARG A 152 14.62 1.02 22.74
CA ARG A 152 14.93 1.54 24.07
C ARG A 152 14.35 2.95 24.25
N THR A 153 14.48 3.82 23.26
CA THR A 153 13.89 5.17 23.32
C THR A 153 12.37 5.13 23.33
N MET A 154 11.73 4.27 22.52
CA MET A 154 10.27 4.08 22.52
C MET A 154 9.75 3.62 23.90
N LEU A 155 10.40 2.64 24.52
CA LEU A 155 10.05 2.14 25.84
C LEU A 155 10.23 3.20 26.92
N PHE A 156 11.31 3.96 26.85
CA PHE A 156 11.57 5.06 27.78
C PHE A 156 10.52 6.16 27.67
N THR A 157 10.15 6.56 26.45
CA THR A 157 9.12 7.59 26.23
C THR A 157 7.74 7.11 26.66
N TYR A 158 7.43 5.83 26.47
CA TYR A 158 6.20 5.24 27.00
C TYR A 158 6.17 5.27 28.53
N TYR A 159 7.27 4.92 29.19
CA TYR A 159 7.39 5.00 30.64
C TYR A 159 7.18 6.44 31.15
N GLN A 160 7.79 7.44 30.51
CA GLN A 160 7.57 8.85 30.85
C GLN A 160 6.10 9.26 30.66
N LEU A 161 5.48 8.87 29.55
CA LEU A 161 4.06 9.12 29.29
C LEU A 161 3.17 8.53 30.39
N THR A 162 3.45 7.30 30.85
CA THR A 162 2.69 6.69 31.95
C THR A 162 2.89 7.41 33.27
N ASN A 163 4.11 7.89 33.56
CA ASN A 163 4.36 8.68 34.76
C ASN A 163 3.63 10.02 34.73
N ASP A 164 3.61 10.70 33.59
CA ASP A 164 2.89 11.97 33.44
C ASP A 164 1.38 11.78 33.58
N LEU A 165 0.84 10.65 33.11
CA LEU A 165 -0.58 10.32 33.28
C LEU A 165 -0.92 9.94 34.73
N LEU A 166 0.02 9.35 35.45
CA LEU A 166 -0.11 8.98 36.86
C LEU A 166 0.18 10.15 37.81
N GLN A 167 0.73 11.26 37.31
CA GLN A 167 0.90 12.45 38.13
C GLN A 167 -0.49 12.98 38.52
N PRO A 168 -0.70 13.28 39.81
CA PRO A 168 -1.94 13.93 40.22
C PRO A 168 -2.07 15.23 39.42
N ILE A 169 -3.29 15.51 38.94
CA ILE A 169 -3.64 16.82 38.40
C ILE A 169 -3.17 17.82 39.46
N GLN A 170 -2.16 18.62 39.11
CA GLN A 170 -1.60 19.61 40.03
C GLN A 170 -2.78 20.40 40.57
N PRO A 171 -3.04 20.39 41.89
CA PRO A 171 -4.15 21.15 42.42
C PRO A 171 -3.92 22.59 41.99
N TYR A 172 -4.96 23.21 41.42
CA TYR A 172 -4.95 24.64 41.18
C TYR A 172 -4.35 25.28 42.43
N GLU A 173 -3.18 25.91 42.31
CA GLU A 173 -2.79 26.90 43.31
C GLU A 173 -3.83 27.99 43.12
N ALA A 174 -4.95 27.86 43.84
CA ALA A 174 -5.85 28.95 44.08
C ALA A 174 -4.93 30.05 44.56
N SER A 175 -4.81 31.11 43.75
CA SER A 175 -4.16 32.36 44.12
C SER A 175 -4.90 32.90 45.33
N GLY A 176 -4.56 32.34 46.49
CA GLY A 176 -4.99 32.77 47.79
C GLY A 176 -4.13 33.97 48.10
N GLY A 177 -4.63 35.15 47.70
CA GLY A 177 -4.31 36.38 48.41
C GLY A 177 -4.57 36.14 49.90
N GLY A 178 -3.51 35.81 50.64
CA GLY A 178 -3.55 35.44 52.04
C GLY A 178 -2.42 36.16 52.75
N SER A 179 -2.70 37.37 53.20
CA SER A 179 -1.87 38.18 54.07
C SER A 179 -1.31 37.41 55.28
N ASN A 180 -0.02 37.64 55.56
CA ASN A 180 0.80 37.27 56.72
C ASN A 180 0.09 37.27 58.10
N PRO A 181 0.59 36.49 59.09
CA PRO A 181 1.44 37.16 60.11
C PRO A 181 2.60 36.32 60.72
N LYS A 182 3.79 36.94 60.71
CA LYS A 182 4.77 37.16 61.82
C LYS A 182 5.24 35.97 62.72
N ALA A 183 6.50 35.56 62.52
CA ALA A 183 7.50 35.22 63.57
C ALA A 183 8.92 35.19 62.93
N ALA A 184 9.69 36.28 62.97
CA ALA A 184 10.77 36.60 63.93
C ALA A 184 12.14 35.93 63.66
N SER A 185 13.10 36.66 63.06
CA SER A 185 14.40 37.04 63.69
C SER A 185 15.33 37.82 62.73
N GLY A 186 15.76 39.02 63.15
CA GLY A 186 17.01 39.77 62.83
C GLY A 186 17.42 40.02 61.36
N THR A 187 18.04 41.12 60.93
CA THR A 187 18.69 42.28 61.54
C THR A 187 19.11 43.19 60.35
N GLU A 188 18.91 44.49 60.50
CA GLU A 188 19.64 45.63 59.89
C GLU A 188 19.65 45.96 58.38
N SER A 189 19.32 47.26 58.17
CA SER A 189 19.91 48.22 57.21
C SER A 189 19.61 48.02 55.72
N GLN A 190 19.35 49.03 54.89
CA GLN A 190 19.49 50.48 54.94
C GLN A 190 18.72 51.03 53.71
N GLU A 191 18.09 52.20 53.84
CA GLU A 191 18.19 53.36 52.93
C GLU A 191 18.13 53.15 51.38
N LEU A 192 17.49 53.96 50.53
CA LEU A 192 17.07 55.37 50.55
C LEU A 192 16.37 55.64 49.19
N SER A 193 15.51 56.68 49.17
CA SER A 193 15.19 57.55 48.01
C SER A 193 14.43 56.96 46.81
N SER A 194 13.50 57.66 46.16
CA SER A 194 13.02 59.05 46.29
C SER A 194 11.81 59.24 45.36
N ASN A 195 10.77 59.88 45.90
CA ASN A 195 9.96 60.98 45.35
C ASN A 195 9.69 61.09 43.83
N HIS A 196 8.42 61.26 43.45
CA HIS A 196 7.78 62.48 42.89
C HIS A 196 6.52 62.07 42.08
N ALA A 197 5.32 62.06 42.66
CA ALA A 197 4.26 63.10 42.77
C ALA A 197 3.23 63.21 41.61
N THR A 198 1.98 63.29 42.09
CA THR A 198 0.80 64.05 41.62
C THR A 198 0.07 63.68 40.32
N GLY A 199 -1.21 63.34 40.48
CA GLY A 199 -2.24 63.41 39.44
C GLY A 199 -3.49 62.60 39.76
N GLU A 200 -4.51 63.25 40.33
CA GLU A 200 -5.83 62.71 40.70
C GLU A 200 -6.65 62.13 39.52
N LYS A 201 -7.42 61.05 39.77
CA LYS A 201 -8.89 60.99 39.55
C LYS A 201 -9.52 59.66 40.02
N GLN A 202 -10.72 59.80 40.59
CA GLN A 202 -11.62 58.76 41.12
C GLN A 202 -12.61 58.25 40.04
N HIS A 203 -12.97 56.96 40.10
CA HIS A 203 -14.23 56.25 39.74
C HIS A 203 -13.87 54.83 39.24
N GLU A 204 -14.11 53.77 40.02
CA GLU A 204 -15.36 52.98 40.19
C GLU A 204 -15.40 51.74 39.28
N ASP A 205 -15.54 50.60 39.96
CA ASP A 205 -15.94 49.25 39.55
C ASP A 205 -14.97 48.24 38.90
N PRO A 206 -15.16 46.92 39.19
CA PRO A 206 -14.14 45.87 39.18
C PRO A 206 -14.29 44.90 37.99
N GLU A 207 -13.49 43.81 38.00
CA GLU A 207 -13.47 42.70 37.01
C GLU A 207 -12.73 43.00 35.69
N ALA A 208 -11.84 42.18 35.17
CA ALA A 208 -11.28 40.88 35.55
C ALA A 208 -9.87 40.81 34.95
N GLY A 209 -8.86 40.54 35.77
CA GLY A 209 -7.52 40.19 35.28
C GLY A 209 -7.54 38.79 34.64
N PRO A 210 -6.67 38.50 33.66
CA PRO A 210 -6.64 37.20 33.00
C PRO A 210 -6.21 36.16 34.03
N ILE A 211 -7.12 35.25 34.34
CA ILE A 211 -6.89 34.13 35.24
C ILE A 211 -5.94 33.15 34.53
N THR A 212 -5.01 32.65 35.33
CA THR A 212 -3.90 31.76 35.00
C THR A 212 -4.34 30.43 34.36
N ASP A 213 -4.18 30.28 33.05
CA ASP A 213 -4.31 28.99 32.33
C ASP A 213 -2.98 28.22 32.21
N SER A 214 -1.86 28.80 32.64
CA SER A 214 -0.52 28.33 32.30
C SER A 214 -0.13 26.93 32.83
N VAL A 215 -0.66 26.48 33.97
CA VAL A 215 -0.19 25.23 34.61
C VAL A 215 -0.87 23.97 34.04
N THR A 216 -2.16 24.07 33.73
CA THR A 216 -2.91 23.03 32.99
C THR A 216 -2.45 22.92 31.54
N GLU A 217 -2.08 24.06 30.92
CA GLU A 217 -1.41 24.06 29.62
C GLU A 217 -0.05 23.35 29.67
N VAL A 218 0.79 23.58 30.67
CA VAL A 218 2.13 22.96 30.75
C VAL A 218 2.06 21.42 30.86
N SER A 219 1.10 20.87 31.59
CA SER A 219 0.95 19.41 31.74
C SER A 219 0.41 18.74 30.48
N THR A 220 -0.58 19.36 29.82
CA THR A 220 -1.11 18.89 28.54
C THR A 220 -0.09 19.01 27.40
N THR A 221 0.80 20.00 27.47
CA THR A 221 1.90 20.18 26.51
C THR A 221 2.92 19.04 26.61
N ARG A 222 3.37 18.68 27.83
CA ARG A 222 4.34 17.58 28.03
C ARG A 222 3.82 16.23 27.53
N LEU A 223 2.56 15.92 27.82
CA LEU A 223 1.92 14.69 27.34
C LEU A 223 1.89 14.65 25.81
N LYS A 224 1.54 15.79 25.18
CA LYS A 224 1.51 15.93 23.73
C LYS A 224 2.89 15.78 23.10
N ASP A 225 3.92 16.36 23.71
CA ASP A 225 5.30 16.27 23.26
C ASP A 225 5.82 14.82 23.32
N HIS A 226 5.57 14.12 24.43
CA HIS A 226 5.92 12.70 24.56
C HIS A 226 5.17 11.82 23.56
N LEU A 227 3.90 12.12 23.27
CA LEU A 227 3.11 11.40 22.28
C LEU A 227 3.65 11.62 20.86
N GLN A 228 3.96 12.86 20.48
CA GLN A 228 4.56 13.19 19.19
C GLN A 228 5.95 12.54 19.03
N HIS A 229 6.75 12.52 20.10
CA HIS A 229 8.04 11.85 20.10
C HIS A 229 7.89 10.32 19.94
N LEU A 230 6.91 9.71 20.61
CA LEU A 230 6.60 8.28 20.47
C LEU A 230 6.18 7.96 19.02
N GLU A 231 5.27 8.74 18.44
CA GLU A 231 4.84 8.61 17.04
C GLU A 231 6.04 8.67 16.08
N THR A 232 6.87 9.68 16.24
CA THR A 232 8.09 9.85 15.43
C THR A 232 9.03 8.65 15.57
N THR A 233 9.21 8.14 16.79
CA THR A 233 10.06 6.97 17.07
C THR A 233 9.51 5.71 16.39
N VAL A 234 8.19 5.49 16.47
CA VAL A 234 7.52 4.34 15.83
C VAL A 234 7.64 4.40 14.32
N ILE A 235 7.45 5.57 13.70
CA ILE A 235 7.59 5.72 12.25
C ILE A 235 9.04 5.46 11.81
N ASN A 236 10.03 5.99 12.54
CA ASN A 236 11.44 5.71 12.29
C ASN A 236 11.76 4.20 12.43
N PHE A 237 11.21 3.54 13.44
CA PHE A 237 11.37 2.10 13.65
C PHE A 237 10.76 1.30 12.49
N GLN A 238 9.53 1.64 12.09
CA GLN A 238 8.85 1.00 10.97
C GLN A 238 9.61 1.21 9.65
N TYR A 239 10.18 2.41 9.45
CA TYR A 239 11.00 2.71 8.29
C TYR A 239 12.23 1.79 8.21
N LEU A 240 12.98 1.63 9.31
CA LEU A 240 14.13 0.71 9.33
C LEU A 240 13.72 -0.76 9.14
N MET A 241 12.60 -1.20 9.72
CA MET A 241 12.07 -2.54 9.45
C MET A 241 11.71 -2.71 7.97
N ASN A 242 11.12 -1.69 7.36
CA ASN A 242 10.74 -1.73 5.95
C ASN A 242 11.95 -1.88 5.03
N GLN A 243 13.09 -1.27 5.39
CA GLN A 243 14.35 -1.42 4.65
C GLN A 243 14.95 -2.83 4.77
N LEU A 244 14.68 -3.56 5.85
CA LEU A 244 15.17 -4.93 6.04
C LEU A 244 14.32 -5.98 5.29
N ARG A 245 13.14 -5.62 4.78
CA ARG A 245 12.23 -6.55 4.08
C ARG A 245 12.85 -7.28 2.88
N PRO A 246 13.61 -6.62 1.99
CA PRO A 246 14.23 -7.32 0.85
C PRO A 246 15.25 -8.38 1.30
N VAL A 247 16.07 -8.06 2.32
CA VAL A 247 17.07 -8.99 2.88
C VAL A 247 16.40 -10.18 3.57
N GLN A 248 15.31 -9.93 4.29
CA GLN A 248 14.50 -10.99 4.88
C GLN A 248 13.89 -11.90 3.79
N ALA A 249 13.38 -11.32 2.70
CA ALA A 249 12.79 -12.07 1.59
C ALA A 249 13.83 -12.96 0.90
N SER A 250 15.06 -12.46 0.67
CA SER A 250 16.13 -13.27 0.09
C SER A 250 16.55 -14.42 1.00
N ALA A 251 16.69 -14.19 2.32
CA ALA A 251 17.02 -15.24 3.28
C ALA A 251 15.89 -16.29 3.41
N SER A 252 14.64 -15.84 3.32
CA SER A 252 13.47 -16.74 3.32
C SER A 252 13.44 -17.61 2.07
N LEU A 253 13.77 -17.02 0.91
CA LEU A 253 13.88 -17.75 -0.36
C LEU A 253 15.03 -18.76 -0.33
N GLU A 254 16.20 -18.38 0.18
CA GLU A 254 17.34 -19.26 0.37
C GLU A 254 16.96 -20.49 1.20
N THR A 255 16.35 -20.26 2.36
CA THR A 255 15.88 -21.35 3.25
C THR A 255 14.91 -22.30 2.53
N LEU A 256 13.97 -21.74 1.76
CA LEU A 256 12.99 -22.52 0.99
C LEU A 256 13.68 -23.35 -0.10
N LEU A 257 14.67 -22.78 -0.80
CA LEU A 257 15.42 -23.49 -1.85
C LEU A 257 16.29 -24.61 -1.26
N GLU A 258 16.93 -24.38 -0.12
CA GLU A 258 17.67 -25.42 0.61
C GLU A 258 16.74 -26.59 0.99
N GLU A 259 15.55 -26.30 1.50
CA GLU A 259 14.55 -27.33 1.81
C GLU A 259 14.13 -28.11 0.56
N GLN A 260 13.91 -27.43 -0.57
CA GLN A 260 13.57 -28.08 -1.83
C GLN A 260 14.70 -28.99 -2.35
N VAL A 261 15.95 -28.55 -2.27
CA VAL A 261 17.11 -29.35 -2.66
C VAL A 261 17.19 -30.60 -1.79
N LYS A 262 17.14 -30.44 -0.47
CA LYS A 262 17.17 -31.55 0.49
C LYS A 262 16.04 -32.56 0.22
N ARG A 263 14.82 -32.08 -0.01
CA ARG A 263 13.68 -32.94 -0.34
C ARG A 263 13.92 -33.74 -1.62
N ARG A 264 14.51 -33.13 -2.65
CA ARG A 264 14.82 -33.83 -3.91
C ARG A 264 15.96 -34.83 -3.75
N GLU A 265 16.96 -34.54 -2.94
CA GLU A 265 18.03 -35.49 -2.62
C GLU A 265 17.48 -36.73 -1.90
N GLU A 266 16.62 -36.53 -0.90
CA GLU A 266 15.94 -37.61 -0.17
C GLU A 266 15.07 -38.45 -1.10
N GLN A 267 14.25 -37.82 -1.96
CA GLN A 267 13.44 -38.52 -2.96
C GLN A 267 14.30 -39.34 -3.93
N THR A 268 15.42 -38.79 -4.39
CA THR A 268 16.32 -39.48 -5.31
C THR A 268 17.02 -40.65 -4.63
N LYS A 269 17.41 -40.50 -3.35
CA LYS A 269 17.96 -41.59 -2.54
C LYS A 269 16.95 -42.73 -2.42
N VAL A 270 15.71 -42.43 -2.03
CA VAL A 270 14.64 -43.44 -1.94
C VAL A 270 14.40 -44.13 -3.28
N LEU A 271 14.42 -43.41 -4.40
CA LEU A 271 14.27 -44.01 -5.73
C LEU A 271 15.45 -44.92 -6.08
N ARG A 272 16.69 -44.51 -5.80
CA ARG A 272 17.88 -45.33 -6.03
C ARG A 272 17.86 -46.61 -5.19
N ASP A 273 17.48 -46.52 -3.92
CA ASP A 273 17.37 -47.65 -3.01
C ASP A 273 16.31 -48.66 -3.51
N LYS A 274 15.16 -48.17 -3.98
CA LYS A 274 14.12 -49.01 -4.61
C LYS A 274 14.61 -49.67 -5.90
N CYS A 275 15.27 -48.93 -6.79
CA CYS A 275 15.81 -49.47 -8.03
C CYS A 275 16.89 -50.54 -7.78
N ALA A 276 17.74 -50.35 -6.77
CA ALA A 276 18.72 -51.35 -6.36
C ALA A 276 18.03 -52.63 -5.87
N SER A 277 17.04 -52.50 -4.97
CA SER A 277 16.25 -53.64 -4.49
C SER A 277 15.53 -54.40 -5.61
N ILE A 278 14.95 -53.68 -6.59
CA ILE A 278 14.33 -54.30 -7.77
C ILE A 278 15.38 -55.03 -8.62
N ARG A 279 16.56 -54.45 -8.83
CA ARG A 279 17.64 -55.09 -9.59
C ARG A 279 18.10 -56.38 -8.92
N ASP A 280 18.30 -56.37 -7.61
CA ASP A 280 18.68 -57.55 -6.83
C ASP A 280 17.59 -58.64 -6.89
N ALA A 281 16.31 -58.25 -6.91
CA ALA A 281 15.20 -59.19 -7.07
C ALA A 281 15.16 -59.82 -8.46
N ILE A 282 15.43 -59.05 -9.52
CA ILE A 282 15.51 -59.57 -10.90
C ILE A 282 16.67 -60.56 -11.04
N GLU A 283 17.85 -60.24 -10.48
CA GLU A 283 19.02 -61.12 -10.54
C GLU A 283 18.73 -62.49 -9.90
N LYS A 284 18.04 -62.50 -8.75
CA LYS A 284 17.58 -63.74 -8.08
C LYS A 284 16.59 -64.57 -8.90
N LEU A 285 15.80 -63.93 -9.77
CA LEU A 285 14.82 -64.59 -10.64
C LEU A 285 15.40 -65.05 -11.98
N SER A 286 16.59 -64.57 -12.36
CA SER A 286 17.28 -64.92 -13.62
C SER A 286 18.15 -66.18 -13.55
N PHE A 287 18.07 -66.93 -12.46
CA PHE A 287 18.63 -68.28 -12.28
C PHE A 287 17.51 -69.32 -12.28
#